data_AF-A0A0Q5GV26-F1
#
_entry.id   AF-A0A0Q5GV26-F1
#
_cell.length_a   1.000
_cell.length_b   1.000
_cell.length_c   1.000
_cell.angle_alpha   90.00
_cell.angle_beta   90.00
_cell.angle_gamma   90.00
#
_symmetry.space_group_name_H-M   'P 1'
#
loop_
_entity.id
_entity.type
_entity.pdbx_description
1 polymer ?
#
loop_
_entity_poly.entity_id
_entity_poly.type
_entity_poly.pdbx_seq_one_letter_code
_entity_poly.pdbx_strand_id
1 'polypeptide(L)'
;MTKAAPKPPTEWDAEGIKAEIRRQNLTQAKIARQAGLPPHAVRRAFLGLSRRGADAIAAALGIPFEELFPTGFIQSRSSLRKPIAKPVPESRS
;
A
#
# COMPACT_ATOMS: atom_id res chain seq x y z
N MET A 1 -7.84 -25.55 -21.92
CA MET A 1 -7.71 -24.16 -21.42
C MET A 1 -6.83 -24.16 -20.17
N THR A 2 -5.52 -24.25 -20.31
CA THR A 2 -4.60 -24.23 -19.16
C THR A 2 -4.11 -22.78 -18.96
N LYS A 3 -4.73 -22.07 -18.01
CA LYS A 3 -4.32 -20.73 -17.60
C LYS A 3 -2.91 -20.87 -17.01
N ALA A 4 -1.92 -20.33 -17.72
CA ALA A 4 -0.52 -20.34 -17.31
C ALA A 4 -0.39 -19.80 -15.88
N ALA A 5 0.07 -20.65 -14.98
CA ALA A 5 0.56 -20.25 -13.67
C ALA A 5 1.87 -19.47 -13.89
N PRO A 6 2.00 -18.20 -13.48
CA PRO A 6 3.26 -17.51 -13.58
C PRO A 6 3.96 -17.49 -12.21
N LYS A 7 5.10 -18.20 -12.18
CA LYS A 7 6.35 -17.91 -11.47
C LYS A 7 6.34 -17.72 -9.93
N PRO A 8 7.21 -18.43 -9.18
CA PRO A 8 7.34 -18.22 -7.73
C PRO A 8 7.78 -16.77 -7.41
N PRO A 9 7.35 -16.22 -6.25
CA PRO A 9 7.32 -14.80 -5.98
C PRO A 9 8.72 -14.27 -5.66
N THR A 10 9.41 -13.74 -6.66
CA THR A 10 10.37 -12.67 -6.40
C THR A 10 9.52 -11.41 -6.22
N GLU A 11 9.37 -10.96 -4.98
CA GLU A 11 8.72 -9.73 -4.50
C GLU A 11 7.84 -8.96 -5.49
N TRP A 12 6.54 -8.85 -5.19
CA TRP A 12 5.67 -7.91 -5.90
C TRP A 12 6.19 -6.47 -5.77
N ASP A 13 6.80 -5.97 -6.84
CA ASP A 13 7.19 -4.58 -6.96
C ASP A 13 5.99 -3.66 -7.24
N ALA A 14 6.12 -2.37 -6.92
CA ALA A 14 5.07 -1.38 -7.17
C ALA A 14 4.64 -1.33 -8.66
N GLU A 15 5.56 -1.54 -9.60
CA GLU A 15 5.26 -1.62 -11.03
C GLU A 15 4.54 -2.92 -11.40
N GLY A 16 4.90 -4.05 -10.78
CA GLY A 16 4.20 -5.34 -10.98
C GLY A 16 2.75 -5.27 -10.52
N ILE A 17 2.50 -4.68 -9.36
CA ILE A 17 1.13 -4.46 -8.85
C ILE A 17 0.34 -3.54 -9.78
N LYS A 18 0.95 -2.45 -10.29
CA LYS A 18 0.29 -1.56 -11.26
C LYS A 18 -0.02 -2.27 -12.58
N ALA A 19 0.88 -3.12 -13.06
CA ALA A 19 0.68 -3.90 -14.27
C ALA A 19 -0.49 -4.87 -14.12
N GLU A 20 -0.61 -5.56 -12.98
CA GLU A 20 -1.74 -6.48 -12.74
C GLU A 20 -3.07 -5.72 -12.59
N ILE A 21 -3.08 -4.56 -11.91
CA ILE A 21 -4.26 -3.69 -11.85
C ILE A 21 -4.73 -3.32 -13.26
N ARG A 22 -3.80 -2.95 -14.16
CA ARG A 22 -4.11 -2.65 -15.56
C ARG A 22 -4.59 -3.90 -16.31
N ARG A 23 -4.00 -5.07 -16.05
CA ARG A 23 -4.40 -6.35 -16.66
C ARG A 23 -5.85 -6.71 -16.32
N GLN A 24 -6.31 -6.39 -15.11
CA GLN A 24 -7.69 -6.60 -14.68
C GLN A 24 -8.66 -5.47 -15.09
N ASN A 25 -8.24 -4.51 -15.92
CA ASN A 25 -9.03 -3.32 -16.26
C ASN A 25 -9.51 -2.54 -15.02
N LEU A 26 -8.71 -2.56 -13.96
CA LEU A 26 -8.93 -1.78 -12.74
C LEU A 26 -8.08 -0.51 -12.79
N THR A 27 -8.47 0.49 -11.99
CA THR A 27 -7.69 1.71 -11.77
C THR A 27 -7.60 2.00 -10.29
N GLN A 28 -6.56 2.72 -9.85
CA GLN A 28 -6.42 3.13 -8.45
C GLN A 28 -7.66 3.88 -7.93
N ALA A 29 -8.28 4.70 -8.79
CA ALA A 29 -9.51 5.41 -8.46
C ALA A 29 -10.71 4.46 -8.32
N LYS A 30 -10.84 3.46 -9.20
CA LYS A 30 -11.90 2.45 -9.11
C LYS A 30 -11.76 1.61 -7.84
N ILE A 31 -10.54 1.19 -7.51
CA ILE A 31 -10.21 0.45 -6.28
C ILE A 31 -10.57 1.29 -5.05
N ALA A 32 -10.16 2.56 -5.02
CA ALA A 32 -10.49 3.48 -3.93
C ALA A 32 -12.01 3.61 -3.74
N ARG A 33 -12.77 3.78 -4.82
CA ARG A 33 -14.24 3.87 -4.79
C ARG A 33 -14.89 2.58 -4.31
N GLN A 34 -14.44 1.42 -4.78
CA GLN A 34 -14.97 0.12 -4.35
C GLN A 34 -14.72 -0.14 -2.86
N ALA A 35 -13.58 0.31 -2.34
CA ALA A 35 -13.25 0.19 -0.92
C ALA A 35 -13.83 1.31 -0.04
N GLY A 36 -14.51 2.31 -0.62
CA GLY A 36 -14.99 3.48 0.11
C GLY A 36 -13.85 4.33 0.72
N LEU A 37 -12.65 4.27 0.13
CA LEU A 37 -11.46 4.95 0.62
C LEU A 37 -11.13 6.18 -0.24
N PRO A 38 -10.45 7.19 0.33
CA PRO A 38 -9.97 8.31 -0.45
C PRO A 38 -8.81 7.86 -1.37
N PRO A 39 -8.66 8.43 -2.59
CA PRO A 39 -7.63 8.02 -3.55
C PRO A 39 -6.20 8.09 -3.01
N HIS A 40 -5.93 9.03 -2.10
CA HIS A 40 -4.62 9.17 -1.46
C HIS A 40 -4.25 7.95 -0.61
N ALA A 41 -5.24 7.21 -0.05
CA ALA A 41 -4.98 6.02 0.75
C ALA A 41 -4.41 4.89 -0.10
N VAL A 42 -4.89 4.73 -1.33
CA VAL A 42 -4.39 3.76 -2.32
C VAL A 42 -2.98 4.14 -2.78
N ARG A 43 -2.72 5.42 -3.05
CA ARG A 43 -1.36 5.90 -3.37
C ARG A 43 -0.36 5.64 -2.24
N ARG A 44 -0.78 5.88 -0.99
CA ARG A 44 0.02 5.61 0.21
C ARG A 44 0.28 4.12 0.44
N ALA A 45 -0.57 3.24 -0.08
CA ALA A 45 -0.37 1.80 0.02
C ALA A 45 0.92 1.36 -0.69
N PHE A 46 1.16 1.86 -1.90
CA PHE A 46 2.39 1.60 -2.67
C PHE A 46 3.67 2.12 -1.99
N LEU A 47 3.53 3.10 -1.08
CA LEU A 47 4.64 3.64 -0.29
C LEU A 47 4.79 2.95 1.07
N GLY A 48 3.96 1.94 1.37
CA GLY A 48 3.97 1.32 2.68
C GLY A 48 3.31 2.12 3.80
N LEU A 49 2.61 3.22 3.49
CA LEU A 49 2.13 4.20 4.48
C LEU A 49 0.65 4.03 4.83
N SER A 50 -0.03 3.03 4.27
CA SER A 50 -1.47 2.82 4.43
C SER A 50 -1.84 1.35 4.31
N ARG A 51 -2.07 0.68 5.45
CA ARG A 51 -2.56 -0.70 5.49
C ARG A 51 -3.92 -0.84 4.84
N ARG A 52 -4.87 0.05 5.15
CA ARG A 52 -6.21 0.04 4.54
C ARG A 52 -6.19 0.18 3.02
N GLY A 53 -5.28 1.00 2.48
CA GLY A 53 -5.14 1.12 1.03
C GLY A 53 -4.56 -0.13 0.39
N ALA A 54 -3.67 -0.82 1.10
CA ALA A 54 -3.06 -2.06 0.63
C ALA A 54 -4.06 -3.22 0.69
N ASP A 55 -4.85 -3.34 1.76
CA ASP A 55 -5.97 -4.28 1.85
C ASP A 55 -6.99 -4.06 0.71
N ALA A 56 -7.26 -2.82 0.34
CA ALA A 56 -8.14 -2.52 -0.79
C ALA A 56 -7.57 -3.00 -2.14
N ILE A 57 -6.26 -2.88 -2.36
CA ILE A 57 -5.60 -3.40 -3.56
C ILE A 57 -5.63 -4.94 -3.56
N ALA A 58 -5.32 -5.56 -2.43
CA ALA A 58 -5.38 -7.02 -2.25
C ALA A 58 -6.78 -7.57 -2.54
N ALA A 59 -7.82 -6.97 -1.93
CA ALA A 59 -9.21 -7.32 -2.17
C ALA A 59 -9.65 -7.12 -3.63
N ALA A 60 -9.19 -6.04 -4.28
CA ALA A 60 -9.53 -5.76 -5.67
C ALA A 60 -8.86 -6.74 -6.66
N LEU A 61 -7.64 -7.19 -6.36
CA LEU A 61 -6.93 -8.18 -7.18
C LEU A 61 -7.32 -9.63 -6.86
N GLY A 62 -7.96 -9.86 -5.70
CA GLY A 62 -8.28 -11.19 -5.19
C GLY A 62 -7.05 -11.97 -4.70
N ILE A 63 -5.98 -11.25 -4.36
CA ILE A 63 -4.70 -11.82 -3.88
C ILE A 63 -4.58 -11.47 -2.40
N PRO A 64 -4.22 -12.42 -1.52
CA PRO A 64 -4.04 -12.13 -0.11
C PRO A 64 -2.93 -11.08 0.11
N PHE A 65 -3.12 -10.22 1.11
CA PHE A 65 -2.21 -9.12 1.42
C PHE A 65 -0.76 -9.62 1.63
N GLU A 66 -0.57 -10.75 2.31
CA GLU A 66 0.75 -11.31 2.62
C GLU A 66 1.52 -11.77 1.38
N GLU A 67 0.79 -12.17 0.34
CA GLU A 67 1.37 -12.55 -0.95
C GLU A 67 1.70 -11.32 -1.78
N LEU A 68 0.86 -10.28 -1.73
CA LEU A 68 1.05 -9.05 -2.51
C LEU A 68 2.03 -8.05 -1.88
N PHE A 69 2.13 -8.05 -0.54
CA PHE A 69 2.94 -7.13 0.24
C PHE A 69 3.74 -7.91 1.29
N PRO A 70 4.93 -8.43 0.95
CA PRO A 70 5.74 -9.18 1.89
C PRO A 70 6.14 -8.33 3.11
N THR A 71 6.42 -9.01 4.23
CA THR A 71 6.73 -8.42 5.53
C THR A 71 7.79 -7.32 5.43
N GLY A 72 7.44 -6.09 5.82
CA GLY A 72 8.32 -4.91 5.73
C GLY A 72 7.86 -3.85 4.72
N PHE A 73 6.96 -4.19 3.78
CA PHE A 73 6.45 -3.23 2.80
C PHE A 73 5.65 -2.11 3.43
N ILE A 74 4.87 -2.39 4.48
CA ILE A 74 4.17 -1.35 5.25
C ILE A 74 5.12 -0.81 6.32
N GLN A 75 5.69 0.38 6.08
CA GLN A 75 6.37 1.14 7.13
C GLN A 75 5.35 1.47 8.22
N SER A 76 5.43 0.75 9.34
CA SER A 76 4.61 1.04 10.50
C SER A 76 4.77 2.51 10.89
N ARG A 77 3.65 3.20 11.14
CA ARG A 77 3.58 4.64 11.46
C ARG A 77 4.51 5.07 12.60
N SER A 78 5.01 4.14 13.41
CA SER A 78 6.00 4.39 14.46
C SER A 78 7.29 5.01 13.93
N SER A 79 7.68 4.78 12.68
CA SER A 79 8.90 5.39 12.10
C SER A 79 8.71 6.81 11.56
N LEU A 80 7.46 7.23 11.29
CA LEU A 80 7.15 8.55 10.71
C LEU A 80 6.80 9.62 11.77
N ARG A 81 6.59 9.22 13.03
CA ARG A 81 6.58 10.16 14.15
C ARG A 81 8.01 10.38 14.60
N LYS A 82 8.74 11.26 13.91
CA LYS A 82 9.79 12.01 14.60
C LYS A 82 9.05 12.84 15.65
N PRO A 83 9.30 12.68 16.97
CA PRO A 83 8.77 13.64 17.92
C PRO A 83 9.34 14.98 17.50
N ILE A 84 8.48 15.88 17.04
CA ILE A 84 8.80 17.30 17.02
C ILE A 84 8.88 17.66 18.50
N ALA A 85 10.05 17.45 19.10
CA ALA A 85 10.44 18.11 20.33
C ALA A 85 10.46 19.59 19.95
N LYS A 86 9.36 20.29 20.22
CA LYS A 86 9.39 21.75 20.26
C LYS A 86 10.43 22.10 21.32
N PRO A 87 11.50 22.86 21.01
CA PRO A 87 12.33 23.39 22.08
C PRO A 87 11.41 24.29 22.92
N VAL A 88 11.19 23.90 24.16
CA VAL A 88 10.54 24.76 25.15
C VAL A 88 11.47 25.98 25.27
N PRO A 89 11.02 27.22 25.03
CA PRO A 89 11.84 28.38 25.28
C PRO A 89 11.98 28.51 26.79
N GLU A 90 13.16 28.15 27.30
CA GLU A 90 13.57 28.42 28.67
C GLU A 90 13.51 29.93 28.91
N SER A 91 12.39 30.36 29.48
CA SER A 91 12.19 31.74 29.88
C SER A 91 12.87 31.92 31.23
N ARG A 92 13.99 32.65 31.20
CA ARG A 92 14.54 33.55 32.22
C ARG A 92 13.88 33.48 33.62
N SER A 93 14.71 33.20 34.62
CA SER A 93 14.68 33.88 35.93
C SER A 93 16.10 34.06 36.42
#